data_AF-A0A2V8T6M3-F1
#
_entry.id   AF-A0A2V8T6M3-F1
#
_cell.length_a   1.000
_cell.length_b   1.000
_cell.length_c   1.000
_cell.angle_alpha   90.00
_cell.angle_beta   90.00
_cell.angle_gamma   90.00
#
_symmetry.space_group_name_H-M   'P 1'
#
loop_
_entity.id
_entity.type
_entity.pdbx_description
1 polymer ?
#
loop_
_entity_poly.entity_id
_entity_poly.type
_entity_poly.pdbx_seq_one_letter_code
_entity_poly.pdbx_strand_id
1 'polypeptide(L)'
;IRSDSAVVSQPARSFKPSEEAMRAEQMSLESLKDQLYKFRQQLADVDGRLNTQRQIVEQQKKGSSLRDNPTYAALISKRAELQGQRDTLINRQELTDKHPRVLGINDQIAAINRQIDELRQQDVALVSQSPEARELGALESERNRLRVDLEVTGRELARRSVNPPVQPAAPEAKPGHRDQVALKLAQEYLGLKRSYKEVTTSLEDIEAKLKLSDGVQPTQLRVLEPANLAEGPVSPNRLLLISIAAVVGLALGASSAFFAESGRRKLLQDARDVEYFARLPLLAEIPKTTIEIERRRTWGRAYGQFALACIISIVATFVLSKIFIAADIFALITRK
;
A
#
# COMPACT_ATOMS: atom_id res chain seq x y z
N ILE A 1 -25.21 92.72 -13.40
CA ILE A 1 -24.65 93.16 -12.10
C ILE A 1 -23.75 92.04 -11.60
N ARG A 2 -22.49 92.36 -11.33
CA ARG A 2 -21.42 91.48 -10.82
C ARG A 2 -21.85 90.66 -9.59
N SER A 3 -21.34 89.44 -9.46
CA SER A 3 -20.59 89.06 -8.26
C SER A 3 -19.67 87.88 -8.57
N ASP A 4 -18.38 88.14 -8.43
CA ASP A 4 -17.28 87.18 -8.43
C ASP A 4 -17.46 86.15 -7.31
N SER A 5 -17.40 84.87 -7.64
CA SER A 5 -17.09 83.82 -6.67
C SER A 5 -15.76 83.19 -7.04
N ALA A 6 -14.70 83.72 -6.43
CA ALA A 6 -13.34 83.24 -6.56
C ALA A 6 -13.23 81.76 -6.18
N VAL A 7 -12.82 80.93 -7.14
CA VAL A 7 -12.40 79.56 -6.91
C VAL A 7 -11.06 79.61 -6.18
N VAL A 8 -11.10 79.48 -4.85
CA VAL A 8 -9.90 79.25 -4.05
C VAL A 8 -9.48 77.80 -4.24
N SER A 9 -8.58 77.57 -5.20
CA SER A 9 -7.85 76.32 -5.35
C SER A 9 -6.92 76.12 -4.14
N GLN A 10 -7.36 75.31 -3.16
CA GLN A 10 -6.45 74.80 -2.14
C GLN A 10 -5.53 73.75 -2.77
N PRO A 11 -4.19 73.87 -2.61
CA PRO A 11 -3.26 72.89 -3.17
C PRO A 11 -3.41 71.55 -2.44
N ALA A 12 -3.34 70.47 -3.21
CA ALA A 12 -3.34 69.10 -2.73
C ALA A 12 -2.31 68.93 -1.60
N ARG A 13 -2.79 68.70 -0.37
CA ARG A 13 -1.93 68.30 0.74
C ARG A 13 -1.35 66.93 0.39
N SER A 14 -0.07 66.91 0.06
CA SER A 14 0.74 65.70 0.02
C SER A 14 0.74 65.08 1.41
N PHE A 15 -0.18 64.14 1.66
CA PHE A 15 -0.15 63.33 2.85
C PHE A 15 1.05 62.39 2.73
N LYS A 16 2.17 62.79 3.36
CA LYS A 16 3.28 61.87 3.62
C LYS A 16 2.74 60.73 4.49
N PRO A 17 3.13 59.46 4.23
CA PRO A 17 2.75 58.35 5.10
C PRO A 17 3.18 58.66 6.54
N SER A 18 2.34 58.31 7.51
CA SER A 18 2.69 58.48 8.92
C SER A 18 3.96 57.69 9.24
N GLU A 19 4.86 58.23 10.07
CA GLU A 19 6.10 57.54 10.44
C GLU A 19 5.84 56.15 11.05
N GLU A 20 4.71 56.00 11.73
CA GLU A 20 4.26 54.72 12.30
C GLU A 20 3.96 53.67 11.23
N ALA A 21 3.36 54.05 10.09
CA ALA A 21 3.08 53.12 8.99
C ALA A 21 4.37 52.66 8.29
N MET A 22 5.31 53.57 8.08
CA MET A 22 6.63 53.27 7.52
C MET A 22 7.42 52.32 8.42
N ARG A 23 7.38 52.53 9.75
CA ARG A 23 8.02 51.64 10.73
C ARG A 23 7.36 50.26 10.77
N ALA A 24 6.03 50.18 10.72
CA ALA A 24 5.31 48.92 10.68
C ALA A 24 5.64 48.11 9.43
N GLU A 25 5.76 48.77 8.28
CA GLU A 25 6.16 48.13 7.02
C GLU A 25 7.61 47.63 7.07
N GLN A 26 8.54 48.45 7.57
CA GLN A 26 9.94 48.05 7.79
C GLN A 26 10.04 46.83 8.70
N MET A 27 9.30 46.80 9.82
CA MET A 27 9.24 45.63 10.70
C MET A 27 8.68 44.40 9.99
N SER A 28 7.67 44.57 9.14
CA SER A 28 7.11 43.46 8.36
C SER A 28 8.12 42.91 7.35
N LEU A 29 8.83 43.78 6.62
CA LEU A 29 9.87 43.38 5.67
C LEU A 29 11.02 42.67 6.38
N GLU A 30 11.43 43.15 7.55
CA GLU A 30 12.48 42.53 8.34
C GLU A 30 12.04 41.15 8.84
N SER A 31 10.79 41.01 9.30
CA SER A 31 10.25 39.70 9.68
C SER A 31 10.21 38.70 8.52
N LEU A 32 9.89 39.15 7.30
CA LEU A 32 9.93 38.29 6.12
C LEU A 32 11.35 37.87 5.75
N LYS A 33 12.34 38.78 5.86
CA LYS A 33 13.75 38.43 5.65
C LYS A 33 14.25 37.42 6.67
N ASP A 34 13.89 37.60 7.94
CA ASP A 34 14.22 36.66 9.02
C ASP A 34 13.62 35.28 8.76
N GLN A 35 12.36 35.22 8.31
CA GLN A 35 11.73 33.96 7.89
C GLN A 35 12.49 33.31 6.73
N LEU A 36 12.90 34.09 5.72
CA LEU A 36 13.65 33.60 4.57
C LEU A 36 15.03 33.04 4.99
N TYR A 37 15.71 33.72 5.92
CA TYR A 37 16.97 33.25 6.48
C TYR A 37 16.80 31.92 7.23
N LYS A 38 15.75 31.81 8.06
CA LYS A 38 15.42 30.56 8.77
C LYS A 38 15.13 29.41 7.81
N PHE A 39 14.34 29.63 6.76
CA PHE A 39 14.07 28.59 5.76
C PHE A 39 15.33 28.17 4.99
N ARG A 40 16.23 29.11 4.66
CA ARG A 40 17.53 28.77 4.06
C ARG A 40 18.39 27.91 4.98
N GLN A 41 18.42 28.25 6.28
CA GLN A 41 19.18 27.49 7.27
C GLN A 41 18.61 26.07 7.43
N GLN A 42 17.29 25.94 7.54
CA GLN A 42 16.61 24.64 7.62
C GLN A 42 16.85 23.81 6.35
N LEU A 43 16.81 24.44 5.17
CA LEU A 43 17.09 23.75 3.92
C LEU A 43 18.51 23.19 3.86
N ALA A 44 19.51 23.96 4.33
CA ALA A 44 20.89 23.50 4.38
C ALA A 44 21.09 22.33 5.34
N ASP A 45 20.41 22.34 6.49
CA ASP A 45 20.42 21.22 7.44
C ASP A 45 19.77 19.96 6.85
N VAL A 46 18.60 20.09 6.23
CA VAL A 46 17.91 18.98 5.55
C VAL A 46 18.72 18.43 4.38
N ASP A 47 19.37 19.30 3.58
CA ASP A 47 20.25 18.87 2.50
C ASP A 47 21.48 18.10 3.03
N GLY A 48 22.03 18.50 4.18
CA GLY A 48 23.09 17.77 4.88
C GLY A 48 22.64 16.36 5.28
N ARG A 49 21.49 16.25 5.96
CA ARG A 49 20.90 14.97 6.38
C ARG A 49 20.52 14.09 5.19
N LEU A 50 20.04 14.68 4.10
CA LEU A 50 19.74 13.95 2.85
C LEU A 50 20.99 13.29 2.28
N ASN A 51 22.13 14.00 2.26
CA ASN A 51 23.36 13.45 1.73
C ASN A 51 23.87 12.29 2.58
N THR A 52 23.82 12.40 3.92
CA THR A 52 24.20 11.30 4.81
C THR A 52 23.27 10.11 4.65
N GLN A 53 21.96 10.34 4.61
CA GLN A 53 20.96 9.28 4.44
C GLN A 53 21.10 8.56 3.10
N ARG A 54 21.35 9.29 2.01
CA ARG A 54 21.62 8.71 0.69
C ARG A 54 22.83 7.79 0.71
N GLN A 55 23.89 8.17 1.41
CA GLN A 55 25.08 7.31 1.55
C GLN A 55 24.75 6.03 2.30
N ILE A 56 23.95 6.09 3.37
CA ILE A 56 23.52 4.92 4.15
C ILE A 56 22.70 3.96 3.27
N VAL A 57 21.69 4.47 2.55
CA VAL A 57 20.84 3.65 1.67
C VAL A 57 21.66 3.03 0.53
N GLU A 58 22.61 3.76 -0.05
CA GLU A 58 23.50 3.22 -1.09
C GLU A 58 24.49 2.17 -0.55
N GLN A 59 24.96 2.32 0.69
CA GLN A 59 25.77 1.30 1.36
C GLN A 59 24.95 0.04 1.65
N GLN A 60 23.70 0.17 2.10
CA GLN A 60 22.79 -0.97 2.27
C GLN A 60 22.49 -1.69 0.94
N LYS A 61 22.28 -0.95 -0.16
CA LYS A 61 22.13 -1.56 -1.50
C LYS A 61 23.37 -2.35 -1.93
N LYS A 62 24.56 -1.83 -1.64
CA LYS A 62 25.83 -2.51 -1.97
C LYS A 62 26.11 -3.70 -1.06
N GLY A 63 25.69 -3.63 0.20
CA GLY A 63 25.71 -4.72 1.17
C GLY A 63 24.46 -5.61 1.12
N SER A 64 23.67 -5.55 0.05
CA SER A 64 22.38 -6.23 -0.06
C SER A 64 22.49 -7.74 0.23
N SER A 65 21.52 -8.20 1.01
CA SER A 65 21.26 -9.60 1.39
C SER A 65 21.19 -10.58 0.22
N LEU A 66 21.04 -10.05 -1.00
CA LEU A 66 20.97 -10.84 -2.22
C LEU A 66 22.27 -11.56 -2.55
N ARG A 67 23.44 -10.98 -2.23
CA ARG A 67 24.74 -11.62 -2.47
C ARG A 67 25.00 -12.75 -1.47
N ASP A 68 24.49 -12.60 -0.26
CA ASP A 68 24.62 -13.58 0.83
C ASP A 68 23.53 -14.66 0.76
N ASN A 69 22.54 -14.51 -0.11
CA ASN A 69 21.49 -15.49 -0.31
C ASN A 69 22.03 -16.74 -1.04
N PRO A 70 22.09 -17.91 -0.37
CA PRO A 70 22.66 -19.13 -0.95
C PRO A 70 21.87 -19.61 -2.18
N THR A 71 20.57 -19.34 -2.23
CA THR A 71 19.70 -19.67 -3.38
C THR A 71 20.05 -18.83 -4.60
N TYR A 72 20.32 -17.55 -4.40
CA TYR A 72 20.74 -16.65 -5.48
C TYR A 72 22.09 -17.07 -6.06
N ALA A 73 23.06 -17.39 -5.19
CA ALA A 73 24.37 -17.92 -5.61
C ALA A 73 24.23 -19.23 -6.42
N ALA A 74 23.35 -20.15 -5.98
CA ALA A 74 23.08 -21.40 -6.68
C ALA A 74 22.42 -21.19 -8.06
N LEU A 75 21.52 -20.21 -8.20
CA LEU A 75 20.90 -19.88 -9.49
C LEU A 75 21.92 -19.27 -10.47
N ILE A 76 22.82 -18.41 -9.97
CA ILE A 76 23.89 -17.82 -10.79
C ILE A 76 24.87 -18.88 -11.29
N SER A 77 25.28 -19.81 -10.43
CA SER A 77 26.16 -20.91 -10.82
C SER A 77 25.46 -21.84 -11.82
N LYS A 78 24.18 -22.17 -11.59
CA LYS A 78 23.41 -23.02 -12.52
C LYS A 78 23.21 -22.36 -13.89
N ARG A 79 22.98 -21.04 -13.92
CA ARG A 79 22.91 -20.28 -15.18
C ARG A 79 24.22 -20.37 -15.95
N ALA A 80 25.35 -20.18 -15.27
CA ALA A 80 26.67 -20.27 -15.89
C ALA A 80 26.95 -21.68 -16.44
N GLU A 81 26.55 -22.73 -15.72
CA GLU A 81 26.64 -24.12 -16.18
C GLU A 81 25.84 -24.35 -17.47
N LEU A 82 24.57 -23.91 -17.52
CA LEU A 82 23.72 -24.05 -18.71
C LEU A 82 24.22 -23.22 -19.89
N GLN A 83 24.76 -22.03 -19.63
CA GLN A 83 25.41 -21.21 -20.66
C GLN A 83 26.61 -21.94 -21.26
N GLY A 84 27.46 -22.54 -20.42
CA GLY A 84 28.56 -23.37 -20.88
C GLY A 84 28.09 -24.57 -21.71
N GLN A 85 27.02 -25.26 -21.28
CA GLN A 85 26.44 -26.37 -22.05
C GLN A 85 25.93 -25.91 -23.42
N ARG A 86 25.20 -24.80 -23.47
CA ARG A 86 24.73 -24.21 -24.74
C ARG A 86 25.90 -23.92 -25.68
N ASP A 87 26.93 -23.24 -25.17
CA ASP A 87 28.08 -22.84 -25.98
C ASP A 87 28.88 -24.06 -26.46
N THR A 88 28.93 -25.16 -25.68
CA THR A 88 29.52 -26.42 -26.16
C THR A 88 28.71 -27.07 -27.29
N LEU A 89 27.38 -27.02 -27.24
CA LEU A 89 26.54 -27.57 -28.33
C LEU A 89 26.68 -26.75 -29.61
N ILE A 90 26.73 -25.42 -29.49
CA ILE A 90 26.88 -24.54 -30.65
C ILE A 90 28.29 -24.68 -31.24
N ASN A 91 29.34 -24.59 -30.41
CA ASN A 91 30.71 -24.49 -30.90
C ASN A 91 31.37 -25.84 -31.19
N ARG A 92 31.05 -26.91 -30.44
CA ARG A 92 31.71 -28.23 -30.65
C ARG A 92 30.91 -29.18 -31.52
N GLN A 93 29.59 -29.03 -31.55
CA GLN A 93 28.72 -29.91 -32.32
C GLN A 93 28.10 -29.19 -33.54
N GLU A 94 28.44 -27.91 -33.75
CA GLU A 94 27.97 -27.07 -34.86
C GLU A 94 26.43 -26.99 -34.95
N LEU A 95 25.74 -27.14 -33.81
CA LEU A 95 24.29 -27.00 -33.78
C LEU A 95 23.90 -25.54 -33.99
N THR A 96 23.00 -25.29 -34.94
CA THR A 96 22.37 -23.98 -35.11
C THR A 96 21.52 -23.62 -33.88
N ASP A 97 21.37 -22.32 -33.60
CA ASP A 97 20.54 -21.78 -32.51
C ASP A 97 19.10 -22.30 -32.48
N LYS A 98 18.56 -22.71 -33.64
CA LYS A 98 17.21 -23.24 -33.81
C LYS A 98 17.06 -24.74 -33.52
N HIS A 99 18.14 -25.44 -33.21
CA HIS A 99 18.08 -26.88 -32.95
C HIS A 99 17.31 -27.16 -31.63
N PRO A 100 16.43 -28.17 -31.57
CA PRO A 100 15.57 -28.44 -30.40
C PRO A 100 16.33 -28.59 -29.08
N ARG A 101 17.56 -29.13 -29.11
CA ARG A 101 18.42 -29.23 -27.91
C ARG A 101 18.92 -27.86 -27.41
N VAL A 102 19.27 -26.95 -28.32
CA VAL A 102 19.73 -25.59 -27.97
C VAL A 102 18.54 -24.77 -27.46
N LEU A 103 17.37 -24.91 -28.10
CA LEU A 103 16.12 -24.31 -27.64
C LEU A 103 15.75 -24.75 -26.22
N GLY A 104 15.82 -26.06 -25.92
CA GLY A 104 15.53 -26.56 -24.58
C GLY A 104 16.45 -25.98 -23.49
N ILE A 105 17.74 -25.79 -23.79
CA ILE A 105 18.67 -25.15 -22.84
C ILE A 105 18.41 -23.64 -22.74
N ASN A 106 18.09 -22.97 -23.86
CA ASN A 106 17.72 -21.56 -23.85
C ASN A 106 16.44 -21.32 -23.01
N ASP A 107 15.46 -22.22 -23.10
CA ASP A 107 14.25 -22.17 -22.28
C ASP A 107 14.58 -22.35 -20.79
N GLN A 108 15.51 -23.25 -20.46
CA GLN A 108 15.99 -23.41 -19.07
C GLN A 108 16.75 -22.17 -18.57
N ILE A 109 17.62 -21.58 -19.39
CA ILE A 109 18.31 -20.32 -19.07
C ILE A 109 17.30 -19.20 -18.87
N ALA A 110 16.28 -19.11 -19.72
CA ALA A 110 15.22 -18.11 -19.59
C ALA A 110 14.41 -18.31 -18.30
N ALA A 111 14.10 -19.55 -17.93
CA ALA A 111 13.43 -19.85 -16.66
C ALA A 111 14.28 -19.45 -15.44
N ILE A 112 15.58 -19.76 -15.43
CA ILE A 112 16.50 -19.35 -14.36
C ILE A 112 16.66 -17.83 -14.31
N ASN A 113 16.73 -17.16 -15.46
CA ASN A 113 16.79 -15.69 -15.50
C ASN A 113 15.56 -15.06 -14.86
N ARG A 114 14.35 -15.59 -15.11
CA ARG A 114 13.13 -15.12 -14.43
C ARG A 114 13.23 -15.27 -12.92
N GLN A 115 13.71 -16.41 -12.42
CA GLN A 115 13.89 -16.63 -10.97
C GLN A 115 14.92 -15.67 -10.34
N ILE A 116 16.02 -15.40 -11.06
CA ILE A 116 17.02 -14.40 -10.65
C ILE A 116 16.38 -13.01 -10.56
N ASP A 117 15.59 -12.63 -11.57
CA ASP A 117 14.93 -11.33 -11.63
C ASP A 117 13.86 -11.17 -10.54
N GLU A 118 13.08 -12.22 -10.25
CA GLU A 118 12.11 -12.26 -9.16
C GLU A 118 12.80 -12.02 -7.80
N LEU A 119 13.91 -12.70 -7.53
CA LEU A 119 14.67 -12.50 -6.29
C LEU A 119 15.24 -11.06 -6.21
N ARG A 120 15.74 -10.51 -7.33
CA ARG A 120 16.19 -9.11 -7.38
C ARG A 120 15.06 -8.13 -7.09
N GLN A 121 13.87 -8.37 -7.64
CA GLN A 121 12.71 -7.52 -7.40
C GLN A 121 12.26 -7.59 -5.93
N GLN A 122 12.29 -8.77 -5.32
CA GLN A 122 11.99 -8.93 -3.89
C GLN A 122 12.99 -8.17 -3.01
N ASP A 123 14.29 -8.25 -3.31
CA ASP A 123 15.32 -7.51 -2.57
C ASP A 123 15.18 -6.00 -2.73
N VAL A 124 14.94 -5.51 -3.96
CA VAL A 124 14.65 -4.08 -4.20
C VAL A 124 13.40 -3.63 -3.45
N ALA A 125 12.36 -4.45 -3.38
CA ALA A 125 11.14 -4.14 -2.63
C ALA A 125 11.42 -4.09 -1.11
N LEU A 126 12.22 -5.01 -0.58
CA LEU A 126 12.63 -5.04 0.83
C LEU A 126 13.48 -3.80 1.18
N VAL A 127 14.46 -3.45 0.35
CA VAL A 127 15.30 -2.25 0.53
C VAL A 127 14.46 -0.97 0.42
N SER A 128 13.50 -0.91 -0.50
CA SER A 128 12.61 0.25 -0.64
C SER A 128 11.63 0.39 0.55
N GLN A 129 11.32 -0.71 1.23
CA GLN A 129 10.50 -0.71 2.43
C GLN A 129 11.31 -0.53 3.72
N SER A 130 12.64 -0.41 3.63
CA SER A 130 13.49 -0.24 4.80
C SER A 130 13.17 1.07 5.53
N PRO A 131 13.39 1.12 6.86
CA PRO A 131 13.25 2.36 7.63
C PRO A 131 14.06 3.52 7.03
N GLU A 132 15.27 3.22 6.56
CA GLU A 132 16.22 4.21 6.03
C GLU A 132 15.75 4.78 4.68
N ALA A 133 15.17 3.94 3.81
CA ALA A 133 14.60 4.37 2.53
C ALA A 133 13.32 5.22 2.72
N ARG A 134 12.51 4.91 3.74
CA ARG A 134 11.34 5.73 4.11
C ARG A 134 11.76 7.09 4.66
N GLU A 135 12.76 7.12 5.52
CA GLU A 135 13.34 8.36 6.04
C GLU A 135 13.90 9.24 4.92
N LEU A 136 14.58 8.64 3.95
CA LEU A 136 15.06 9.37 2.76
C LEU A 136 13.89 10.05 2.01
N GLY A 137 12.80 9.32 1.77
CA GLY A 137 11.61 9.88 1.14
C GLY A 137 10.95 11.01 1.96
N ALA A 138 10.92 10.87 3.28
CA ALA A 138 10.40 11.91 4.18
C ALA A 138 11.25 13.20 4.11
N LEU A 139 12.58 13.06 4.18
CA LEU A 139 13.51 14.19 4.04
C LEU A 139 13.40 14.86 2.66
N GLU A 140 13.22 14.09 1.59
CA GLU A 140 13.03 14.65 0.25
C GLU A 140 11.74 15.46 0.13
N SER A 141 10.65 14.98 0.75
CA SER A 141 9.39 15.71 0.83
C SER A 141 9.51 16.99 1.66
N GLU A 142 10.19 16.93 2.82
CA GLU A 142 10.46 18.10 3.66
C GLU A 142 11.29 19.16 2.91
N ARG A 143 12.34 18.73 2.22
CA ARG A 143 13.18 19.60 1.37
C ARG A 143 12.35 20.28 0.28
N ASN A 144 11.46 19.55 -0.39
CA ASN A 144 10.58 20.13 -1.40
C ASN A 144 9.63 21.16 -0.81
N ARG A 145 9.04 20.88 0.36
CA ARG A 145 8.17 21.82 1.08
C ARG A 145 8.93 23.11 1.42
N LEU A 146 10.10 23.00 2.04
CA LEU A 146 10.93 24.16 2.40
C LEU A 146 11.33 24.99 1.17
N ARG A 147 11.59 24.36 0.03
CA ARG A 147 11.87 25.09 -1.22
C ARG A 147 10.66 25.91 -1.70
N VAL A 148 9.46 25.33 -1.63
CA VAL A 148 8.23 26.05 -1.99
C VAL A 148 7.99 27.21 -1.03
N ASP A 149 8.13 26.99 0.27
CA ASP A 149 7.96 28.04 1.28
C ASP A 149 8.97 29.19 1.09
N LEU A 150 10.22 28.86 0.75
CA LEU A 150 11.27 29.83 0.41
C LEU A 150 10.91 30.63 -0.84
N GLU A 151 10.41 29.98 -1.89
CA GLU A 151 9.99 30.66 -3.12
C GLU A 151 8.79 31.59 -2.88
N VAL A 152 7.78 31.12 -2.14
CA VAL A 152 6.59 31.90 -1.80
C VAL A 152 6.96 33.13 -0.98
N THR A 153 7.76 32.95 0.08
CA THR A 153 8.22 34.06 0.94
C THR A 153 9.13 35.02 0.18
N GLY A 154 10.02 34.51 -0.68
CA GLY A 154 10.86 35.33 -1.54
C GLY A 154 10.06 36.18 -2.53
N ARG A 155 9.00 35.62 -3.13
CA ARG A 155 8.08 36.36 -4.01
C ARG A 155 7.29 37.42 -3.24
N GLU A 156 6.82 37.12 -2.04
CA GLU A 156 6.10 38.08 -1.20
C GLU A 156 7.02 39.23 -0.77
N LEU A 157 8.26 38.93 -0.37
CA LEU A 157 9.27 39.93 -0.05
C LEU A 157 9.56 40.83 -1.26
N ALA A 158 9.75 40.24 -2.45
CA ALA A 158 9.98 40.99 -3.68
C ALA A 158 8.80 41.90 -4.03
N ARG A 159 7.56 41.42 -3.89
CA ARG A 159 6.34 42.20 -4.12
C ARG A 159 6.26 43.41 -3.20
N ARG A 160 6.48 43.22 -1.89
CA ARG A 160 6.43 44.32 -0.92
C ARG A 160 7.60 45.29 -1.04
N SER A 161 8.79 44.82 -1.45
CA SER A 161 9.94 45.70 -1.67
C SER A 161 9.80 46.58 -2.91
N VAL A 162 9.09 46.11 -3.94
CA VAL A 162 8.91 46.85 -5.21
C VAL A 162 7.66 47.72 -5.17
N ASN A 163 6.58 47.23 -4.57
CA ASN A 163 5.33 47.96 -4.37
C ASN A 163 5.03 48.04 -2.87
N PRO A 164 5.60 49.03 -2.14
CA PRO A 164 5.06 49.35 -0.82
C PRO A 164 3.56 49.65 -1.01
N PRO A 165 2.67 49.17 -0.12
CA PRO A 165 1.26 49.46 -0.24
C PRO A 165 1.07 50.96 -0.06
N VAL A 166 1.08 51.70 -1.17
CA VAL A 166 0.44 52.99 -1.25
C VAL A 166 -0.98 52.72 -0.78
N GLN A 167 -1.33 53.27 0.39
CA GLN A 167 -2.69 53.28 0.90
C GLN A 167 -3.63 53.52 -0.28
N PRO A 168 -4.75 52.77 -0.40
CA PRO A 168 -5.67 52.99 -1.50
C PRO A 168 -5.98 54.49 -1.52
N ALA A 169 -5.62 55.15 -2.63
CA ALA A 169 -5.94 56.55 -2.85
C ALA A 169 -7.41 56.70 -2.48
N ALA A 170 -7.68 57.59 -1.51
CA ALA A 170 -9.03 57.81 -1.01
C ALA A 170 -9.99 57.97 -2.20
N PRO A 171 -10.96 57.06 -2.40
CA PRO A 171 -11.96 57.28 -3.41
C PRO A 171 -12.73 58.54 -2.99
N GLU A 172 -12.86 59.45 -3.93
CA GLU A 172 -13.54 60.73 -3.79
C GLU A 172 -14.83 60.57 -2.99
N ALA A 173 -14.96 61.40 -1.97
CA ALA A 173 -16.03 61.34 -1.00
C ALA A 173 -17.39 61.65 -1.66
N LYS A 174 -18.14 60.61 -1.99
CA LYS A 174 -19.61 60.67 -2.07
C LYS A 174 -20.17 60.35 -0.67
N PRO A 175 -20.96 61.25 -0.04
CA PRO A 175 -21.31 61.17 1.38
C PRO A 175 -22.27 60.02 1.79
N GLY A 176 -22.51 59.02 0.92
CA GLY A 176 -23.37 57.87 1.25
C GLY A 176 -22.64 56.55 1.55
N HIS A 177 -21.36 56.41 1.17
CA HIS A 177 -20.62 55.13 1.31
C HIS A 177 -19.79 55.03 2.59
N ARG A 178 -19.44 56.14 3.24
CA ARG A 178 -18.65 56.13 4.49
C ARG A 178 -19.40 55.48 5.65
N ASP A 179 -20.69 55.76 5.79
CA ASP A 179 -21.50 55.21 6.88
C ASP A 179 -21.71 53.70 6.72
N GLN A 180 -21.86 53.22 5.48
CA GLN A 180 -21.98 51.78 5.20
C GLN A 180 -20.66 51.03 5.43
N VAL A 181 -19.52 51.62 5.06
CA VAL A 181 -18.20 51.03 5.30
C VAL A 181 -17.83 51.06 6.78
N ALA A 182 -18.12 52.16 7.49
CA ALA A 182 -17.93 52.26 8.93
C ALA A 182 -18.82 51.26 9.70
N LEU A 183 -20.06 51.06 9.26
CA LEU A 183 -20.97 50.07 9.86
C LEU A 183 -20.49 48.64 9.63
N LYS A 184 -20.02 48.31 8.42
CA LYS A 184 -19.42 46.99 8.11
C LYS A 184 -18.15 46.75 8.93
N LEU A 185 -17.27 47.74 9.01
CA LEU A 185 -16.04 47.64 9.80
C LEU A 185 -16.33 47.48 11.30
N ALA A 186 -17.35 48.16 11.82
CA ALA A 186 -17.81 47.97 13.20
C ALA A 186 -18.37 46.56 13.43
N GLN A 187 -19.13 46.01 12.48
CA GLN A 187 -19.63 44.63 12.56
C GLN A 187 -18.48 43.61 12.49
N GLU A 188 -17.50 43.81 11.62
CA GLU A 188 -16.32 42.96 11.50
C GLU A 188 -15.46 43.01 12.76
N TYR A 189 -15.25 44.20 13.34
CA TYR A 189 -14.54 44.36 14.61
C TYR A 189 -15.25 43.64 15.76
N LEU A 190 -16.58 43.73 15.82
CA LEU A 190 -17.38 43.00 16.80
C LEU A 190 -17.31 41.48 16.58
N GLY A 191 -17.31 41.02 15.33
CA GLY A 191 -17.12 39.60 14.98
C GLY A 191 -15.75 39.08 15.41
N LEU A 192 -14.69 39.83 15.09
CA LEU A 192 -13.33 39.49 15.46
C LEU A 192 -13.13 39.46 16.98
N LYS A 193 -13.70 40.42 17.70
CA LYS A 193 -13.66 40.47 19.17
C LYS A 193 -14.39 39.28 19.81
N ARG A 194 -15.51 38.84 19.24
CA ARG A 194 -16.23 37.65 19.70
C ARG A 194 -15.41 36.39 19.45
N SER A 195 -14.85 36.24 18.25
CA SER A 195 -14.00 35.10 17.91
C SER A 195 -12.77 35.01 18.80
N TYR A 196 -12.09 36.13 19.05
CA TYR A 196 -10.97 36.19 20.00
C TYR A 196 -11.40 35.70 21.40
N LYS A 197 -12.53 36.20 21.90
CA LYS A 197 -13.05 35.81 23.22
C LYS A 197 -13.42 34.33 23.29
N GLU A 198 -13.96 33.76 22.22
CA GLU A 198 -14.30 32.35 22.13
C GLU A 198 -13.05 31.46 22.13
N VAL A 199 -12.00 31.87 21.42
CA VAL A 199 -10.72 31.14 21.43
C VAL A 199 -10.05 31.23 22.79
N THR A 200 -10.03 32.41 23.43
CA THR A 200 -9.41 32.54 24.77
C THR A 200 -10.16 31.71 25.82
N THR A 201 -11.49 31.73 25.79
CA THR A 201 -12.29 30.90 26.71
C THR A 201 -12.12 29.41 26.44
N SER A 202 -12.02 29.00 25.17
CA SER A 202 -11.72 27.61 24.82
C SER A 202 -10.35 27.15 25.32
N LEU A 203 -9.33 28.02 25.27
CA LEU A 203 -8.00 27.72 25.80
C LEU A 203 -8.02 27.59 27.33
N GLU A 204 -8.72 28.49 28.02
CA GLU A 204 -8.91 28.42 29.48
C GLU A 204 -9.64 27.13 29.90
N ASP A 205 -10.69 26.73 29.16
CA ASP A 205 -11.42 25.48 29.39
C ASP A 205 -10.54 24.24 29.17
N ILE A 206 -9.71 24.24 28.12
CA ILE A 206 -8.76 23.16 27.85
C ILE A 206 -7.73 23.08 28.97
N GLU A 207 -7.16 24.22 29.39
CA GLU A 207 -6.18 24.27 30.49
C GLU A 207 -6.79 23.81 31.82
N ALA A 208 -8.04 24.19 32.09
CA ALA A 208 -8.78 23.73 33.28
C ALA A 208 -9.00 22.20 33.24
N LYS A 209 -9.38 21.64 32.08
CA LYS A 209 -9.53 20.19 31.88
C LYS A 209 -8.22 19.44 32.00
N LEU A 210 -7.11 20.01 31.53
CA LEU A 210 -5.76 19.48 31.70
C LEU A 210 -5.36 19.45 33.18
N LYS A 211 -5.56 20.55 33.91
CA LYS A 211 -5.29 20.62 35.37
C LYS A 211 -6.17 19.67 36.17
N LEU A 212 -7.42 19.48 35.77
CA LEU A 212 -8.31 18.47 36.36
C LEU A 212 -7.81 17.05 36.05
N SER A 213 -7.33 16.78 34.84
CA SER A 213 -6.79 15.47 34.45
C SER A 213 -5.47 15.14 35.15
N ASP A 214 -4.58 16.13 35.30
CA ASP A 214 -3.33 16.00 36.08
C ASP A 214 -3.59 15.92 37.59
N GLY A 215 -4.69 16.51 38.06
CA GLY A 215 -5.13 16.50 39.47
C GLY A 215 -5.93 15.28 39.89
N VAL A 216 -6.33 14.41 38.95
CA VAL A 216 -6.79 13.06 39.31
C VAL A 216 -5.56 12.30 39.79
N GLN A 217 -5.28 12.41 41.09
CA GLN A 217 -4.45 11.41 41.76
C GLN A 217 -4.94 10.05 41.28
N PRO A 218 -4.08 9.18 40.75
CA PRO A 218 -4.51 7.86 40.35
C PRO A 218 -5.11 7.22 41.60
N THR A 219 -6.44 7.13 41.64
CA THR A 219 -7.12 6.15 42.49
C THR A 219 -6.30 4.90 42.31
N GLN A 220 -5.67 4.42 43.39
CA GLN A 220 -4.80 3.25 43.32
C GLN A 220 -5.66 2.12 42.74
N LEU A 221 -5.57 1.91 41.43
CA LEU A 221 -6.32 0.91 40.71
C LEU A 221 -5.69 -0.40 41.13
N ARG A 222 -6.21 -0.94 42.24
CA ARG A 222 -5.87 -2.27 42.69
C ARG A 222 -6.51 -3.22 41.68
N VAL A 223 -5.68 -3.86 40.88
CA VAL A 223 -6.10 -4.96 40.01
C VAL A 223 -6.65 -6.05 40.94
N LEU A 224 -7.98 -6.15 41.03
CA LEU A 224 -8.65 -7.12 41.87
C LEU A 224 -8.56 -8.52 41.23
N GLU A 225 -8.69 -8.57 39.91
CA GLU A 225 -8.48 -9.76 39.09
C GLU A 225 -7.62 -9.41 37.86
N PRO A 226 -6.54 -10.17 37.59
CA PRO A 226 -5.75 -10.01 36.38
C PRO A 226 -6.58 -10.42 35.15
N ALA A 227 -6.27 -9.82 33.99
CA ALA A 227 -6.92 -10.19 32.74
C ALA A 227 -6.67 -11.68 32.44
N ASN A 228 -7.73 -12.49 32.50
CA ASN A 228 -7.64 -13.90 32.13
C ASN A 228 -7.70 -14.03 30.61
N LEU A 229 -6.80 -14.82 30.04
CA LEU A 229 -6.90 -15.20 28.64
C LEU A 229 -8.00 -16.25 28.49
N ALA A 230 -8.71 -16.20 27.38
CA ALA A 230 -9.70 -17.24 27.08
C ALA A 230 -8.97 -18.60 26.95
N GLU A 231 -9.30 -19.54 27.85
CA GLU A 231 -8.78 -20.91 27.81
C GLU A 231 -9.29 -21.70 26.59
N GLY A 232 -10.40 -21.24 26.00
CA GLY A 232 -11.03 -21.83 24.83
C GLY A 232 -11.15 -20.86 23.66
N PRO A 233 -11.36 -21.38 22.44
CA PRO A 233 -11.57 -20.55 21.26
C PRO A 233 -12.88 -19.76 21.40
N VAL A 234 -12.79 -18.42 21.32
CA VAL A 234 -13.94 -17.49 21.39
C VAL A 234 -14.99 -17.80 20.31
N SER A 235 -14.53 -18.23 19.14
CA SER A 235 -15.36 -18.75 18.04
C SER A 235 -14.47 -19.29 16.92
N PRO A 236 -14.91 -20.23 16.07
CA PRO A 236 -15.98 -21.22 16.24
C PRO A 236 -15.48 -22.53 16.90
N ASN A 237 -16.42 -23.39 17.34
CA ASN A 237 -16.10 -24.68 17.95
C ASN A 237 -15.39 -25.62 16.96
N ARG A 238 -14.09 -25.86 17.18
CA ARG A 238 -13.24 -26.69 16.30
C ARG A 238 -13.79 -28.11 16.11
N LEU A 239 -14.30 -28.73 17.18
CA LEU A 239 -14.88 -30.08 17.13
C LEU A 239 -16.13 -30.15 16.24
N LEU A 240 -16.98 -29.12 16.29
CA LEU A 240 -18.18 -29.05 15.46
C LEU A 240 -17.81 -28.99 13.98
N LEU A 241 -16.83 -28.15 13.61
CA LEU A 241 -16.36 -28.05 12.22
C LEU A 241 -15.76 -29.37 11.72
N ILE A 242 -14.96 -30.04 12.54
CA ILE A 242 -14.37 -31.34 12.19
C ILE A 242 -15.48 -32.38 11.97
N SER A 243 -16.50 -32.40 12.82
CA SER A 243 -17.60 -33.35 12.70
C SER A 243 -18.43 -33.14 11.43
N ILE A 244 -18.72 -31.88 11.08
CA ILE A 244 -19.44 -31.54 9.84
C ILE A 244 -18.59 -31.92 8.63
N ALA A 245 -17.30 -31.59 8.64
CA ALA A 245 -16.39 -31.92 7.55
C ALA A 245 -16.28 -33.44 7.34
N ALA A 246 -16.24 -34.23 8.42
CA ALA A 246 -16.21 -35.69 8.35
C ALA A 246 -17.47 -36.26 7.70
N VAL A 247 -18.66 -35.79 8.12
CA VAL A 247 -19.94 -36.26 7.56
C VAL A 247 -20.06 -35.87 6.08
N VAL A 248 -19.73 -34.63 5.73
CA VAL A 248 -19.79 -34.16 4.34
C VAL A 248 -18.78 -34.89 3.47
N GLY A 249 -17.56 -35.11 3.96
CA GLY A 249 -16.52 -35.86 3.25
C GLY A 249 -16.93 -37.30 2.96
N LEU A 250 -17.51 -38.00 3.94
CA LEU A 250 -18.02 -39.36 3.75
C LEU A 250 -19.19 -39.40 2.76
N ALA A 251 -20.12 -38.45 2.85
CA ALA A 251 -21.25 -38.36 1.93
C ALA A 251 -20.79 -38.13 0.47
N LEU A 252 -19.83 -37.22 0.27
CA LEU A 252 -19.25 -36.95 -1.05
C LEU A 252 -18.46 -38.14 -1.59
N GLY A 253 -17.68 -38.80 -0.74
CA GLY A 253 -16.92 -40.01 -1.11
C GLY A 253 -17.84 -41.16 -1.53
N ALA A 254 -18.88 -41.44 -0.72
CA ALA A 254 -19.88 -42.46 -1.03
C ALA A 254 -20.64 -42.13 -2.32
N SER A 255 -21.05 -40.87 -2.50
CA SER A 255 -21.71 -40.42 -3.71
C SER A 255 -20.82 -40.60 -4.94
N SER A 256 -19.56 -40.17 -4.87
CA SER A 256 -18.59 -40.31 -5.97
C SER A 256 -18.36 -41.77 -6.35
N ALA A 257 -18.16 -42.65 -5.35
CA ALA A 257 -18.02 -44.08 -5.58
C ALA A 257 -19.29 -44.68 -6.22
N PHE A 258 -20.47 -44.28 -5.75
CA PHE A 258 -21.74 -44.72 -6.32
C PHE A 258 -21.91 -44.28 -7.78
N PHE A 259 -21.59 -43.02 -8.11
CA PHE A 259 -21.65 -42.52 -9.49
C PHE A 259 -20.64 -43.22 -10.42
N ALA A 260 -19.41 -43.43 -9.95
CA ALA A 260 -18.39 -44.14 -10.70
C ALA A 260 -18.82 -45.60 -10.99
N GLU A 261 -19.42 -46.27 -10.00
CA GLU A 261 -19.85 -47.65 -10.13
C GLU A 261 -21.15 -47.79 -10.94
N SER A 262 -22.06 -46.81 -10.85
CA SER A 262 -23.30 -46.78 -11.62
C SER A 262 -23.06 -46.81 -13.14
N GLY A 263 -21.99 -46.16 -13.62
CA GLY A 263 -21.57 -46.26 -15.01
C GLY A 263 -21.01 -47.64 -15.39
N ARG A 264 -20.25 -48.28 -14.49
CA ARG A 264 -19.68 -49.62 -14.73
C ARG A 264 -20.71 -50.72 -14.74
N ARG A 265 -21.71 -50.67 -13.85
CA ARG A 265 -22.81 -51.66 -13.77
C ARG A 265 -23.64 -51.77 -15.05
N LYS A 266 -23.59 -50.77 -15.93
CA LYS A 266 -24.28 -50.77 -17.23
C LYS A 266 -23.47 -51.44 -18.35
N LEU A 267 -22.22 -51.82 -18.10
CA LEU A 267 -21.34 -52.51 -19.06
C LEU A 267 -21.09 -53.95 -18.59
N LEU A 268 -21.06 -54.88 -19.54
CA LEU A 268 -20.61 -56.26 -19.31
C LEU A 268 -19.08 -56.25 -19.18
N GLN A 269 -18.54 -56.48 -17.98
CA GLN A 269 -17.09 -56.41 -17.74
C GLN A 269 -16.48 -57.75 -17.34
N ASP A 270 -17.28 -58.59 -16.70
CA ASP A 270 -16.85 -59.88 -16.16
C ASP A 270 -17.54 -61.06 -16.86
N ALA A 271 -16.91 -62.23 -16.85
CA ALA A 271 -17.46 -63.44 -17.47
C ALA A 271 -18.79 -63.87 -16.81
N ARG A 272 -18.94 -63.56 -15.51
CA ARG A 272 -20.16 -63.79 -14.72
C ARG A 272 -21.33 -62.92 -15.16
N ASP A 273 -21.06 -61.69 -15.61
CA ASP A 273 -22.10 -60.81 -16.14
C ASP A 273 -22.67 -61.41 -17.43
N VAL A 274 -21.81 -61.96 -18.30
CA VAL A 274 -22.23 -62.58 -19.56
C VAL A 274 -23.11 -63.80 -19.31
N GLU A 275 -22.74 -64.67 -18.36
CA GLU A 275 -23.56 -65.84 -17.99
C GLU A 275 -24.93 -65.43 -17.42
N TYR A 276 -24.96 -64.41 -16.56
CA TYR A 276 -26.20 -63.89 -15.97
C TYR A 276 -27.14 -63.26 -17.01
N PHE A 277 -26.62 -62.46 -17.94
CA PHE A 277 -27.43 -61.76 -18.95
C PHE A 277 -27.78 -62.64 -20.16
N ALA A 278 -26.87 -63.51 -20.60
CA ALA A 278 -27.09 -64.40 -21.74
C ALA A 278 -27.80 -65.71 -21.38
N ARG A 279 -27.89 -66.05 -20.07
CA ARG A 279 -28.49 -67.28 -19.52
C ARG A 279 -27.96 -68.57 -20.17
N LEU A 280 -26.70 -68.55 -20.58
CA LEU A 280 -26.01 -69.66 -21.23
C LEU A 280 -24.78 -70.02 -20.38
N PRO A 281 -24.46 -71.31 -20.21
CA PRO A 281 -23.28 -71.72 -19.44
C PRO A 281 -22.00 -71.23 -20.12
N LEU A 282 -21.10 -70.65 -19.33
CA LEU A 282 -19.80 -70.17 -19.80
C LEU A 282 -18.91 -71.36 -20.21
N LEU A 283 -18.53 -71.43 -21.49
CA LEU A 283 -17.74 -72.54 -22.05
C LEU A 283 -16.23 -72.35 -21.86
N ALA A 284 -15.73 -71.13 -22.02
CA ALA A 284 -14.31 -70.78 -21.86
C ALA A 284 -14.16 -69.28 -21.63
N GLU A 285 -13.20 -68.90 -20.77
CA GLU A 285 -12.78 -67.52 -20.54
C GLU A 285 -11.36 -67.33 -21.08
N ILE A 286 -11.15 -66.31 -21.90
CA ILE A 286 -9.80 -65.93 -22.35
C ILE A 286 -9.21 -64.99 -21.30
N PRO A 287 -8.17 -65.40 -20.55
CA PRO A 287 -7.58 -64.54 -19.56
C PRO A 287 -6.97 -63.31 -20.24
N LYS A 288 -7.23 -62.13 -19.68
CA LYS A 288 -6.64 -60.88 -20.16
C LYS A 288 -5.12 -60.93 -19.92
N THR A 289 -4.35 -61.24 -20.96
CA THR A 289 -2.88 -61.20 -20.90
C THR A 289 -2.43 -59.74 -20.93
N THR A 290 -2.14 -59.15 -19.77
CA THR A 290 -1.58 -57.80 -19.72
C THR A 290 -0.14 -57.83 -20.24
N ILE A 291 0.07 -57.30 -21.44
CA ILE A 291 1.42 -57.08 -22.00
C ILE A 291 2.10 -55.99 -21.15
N GLU A 292 3.38 -56.15 -20.79
CA GLU A 292 4.12 -55.22 -19.92
C GLU A 292 4.10 -53.75 -20.41
N ILE A 293 3.94 -53.57 -21.72
CA ILE A 293 3.83 -52.27 -22.40
C ILE A 293 2.52 -51.54 -22.03
N GLU A 294 1.41 -52.25 -21.76
CA GLU A 294 0.14 -51.66 -21.33
C GLU A 294 0.12 -51.28 -19.85
N ARG A 295 0.91 -51.99 -19.02
CA ARG A 295 1.02 -51.70 -17.58
C ARG A 295 1.64 -50.32 -17.32
N ARG A 296 2.65 -49.91 -18.10
CA ARG A 296 3.23 -48.54 -17.98
C ARG A 296 2.25 -47.45 -18.40
N ARG A 297 1.40 -47.70 -19.39
CA ARG A 297 0.43 -46.71 -19.92
C ARG A 297 -0.77 -46.50 -19.00
N THR A 298 -1.24 -47.57 -18.35
CA THR A 298 -2.32 -47.49 -17.34
C THR A 298 -1.84 -46.79 -16.07
N TRP A 299 -0.60 -47.05 -15.64
CA TRP A 299 -0.01 -46.38 -14.48
C TRP A 299 0.22 -44.88 -14.75
N GLY A 300 0.72 -44.50 -15.93
CA GLY A 300 0.84 -43.09 -16.33
C GLY A 300 -0.50 -42.35 -16.37
N ARG A 301 -1.56 -43.01 -16.84
CA ARG A 301 -2.93 -42.45 -16.81
C ARG A 301 -3.48 -42.33 -15.39
N ALA A 302 -3.22 -43.32 -14.52
CA ALA A 302 -3.61 -43.26 -13.11
C ALA A 302 -2.89 -42.13 -12.37
N TYR A 303 -1.58 -41.94 -12.59
CA TYR A 303 -0.83 -40.80 -12.05
C TYR A 303 -1.33 -39.46 -12.61
N GLY A 304 -1.67 -39.39 -13.89
CA GLY A 304 -2.25 -38.19 -14.50
C GLY A 304 -3.63 -37.84 -13.92
N GLN A 305 -4.49 -38.85 -13.73
CA GLN A 305 -5.80 -38.67 -13.09
C GLN A 305 -5.66 -38.28 -11.61
N PHE A 306 -4.68 -38.85 -10.91
CA PHE A 306 -4.38 -38.47 -9.53
C PHE A 306 -3.87 -37.03 -9.44
N ALA A 307 -2.93 -36.63 -10.32
CA ALA A 307 -2.43 -35.26 -10.38
C ALA A 307 -3.55 -34.26 -10.71
N LEU A 308 -4.44 -34.60 -11.64
CA LEU A 308 -5.60 -33.78 -11.97
C LEU A 308 -6.57 -33.65 -10.78
N ALA A 309 -6.83 -34.75 -10.07
CA ALA A 309 -7.66 -34.74 -8.86
C ALA A 309 -7.05 -33.87 -7.75
N CYS A 310 -5.72 -33.88 -7.58
CA CYS A 310 -5.03 -32.98 -6.66
C CYS A 310 -5.20 -31.51 -7.06
N ILE A 311 -5.07 -31.17 -8.35
CA ILE A 311 -5.27 -29.80 -8.84
C ILE A 311 -6.71 -29.35 -8.59
N ILE A 312 -7.70 -30.20 -8.91
CA ILE A 312 -9.12 -29.91 -8.66
C ILE A 312 -9.37 -29.71 -7.16
N SER A 313 -8.76 -30.54 -6.30
CA SER A 313 -8.86 -30.39 -4.85
C SER A 313 -8.31 -29.05 -4.36
N ILE A 314 -7.18 -28.57 -4.90
CA ILE A 314 -6.59 -27.27 -4.52
C ILE A 314 -7.49 -26.11 -4.97
N VAL A 315 -8.07 -26.20 -6.16
CA VAL A 315 -9.00 -25.18 -6.65
C VAL A 315 -10.29 -25.17 -5.83
N ALA A 316 -10.84 -26.35 -5.52
CA ALA A 316 -12.05 -26.49 -4.72
C ALA A 316 -11.89 -25.92 -3.31
N THR A 317 -10.75 -26.14 -2.64
CA THR A 317 -10.49 -25.56 -1.31
C THR A 317 -10.40 -24.05 -1.37
N PHE A 318 -9.77 -23.48 -2.40
CA PHE A 318 -9.70 -22.03 -2.59
C PHE A 318 -11.09 -21.41 -2.82
N VAL A 319 -11.91 -22.03 -3.67
CA VAL A 319 -13.27 -21.57 -3.96
C VAL A 319 -14.18 -21.68 -2.73
N LEU A 320 -14.17 -22.83 -2.02
CA LEU A 320 -14.95 -22.97 -0.79
C LEU A 320 -14.54 -21.93 0.26
N SER A 321 -13.24 -21.65 0.41
CA SER A 321 -12.76 -20.62 1.34
C SER A 321 -13.37 -19.25 1.02
N LYS A 322 -13.41 -18.86 -0.26
CA LYS A 322 -14.05 -17.60 -0.68
C LYS A 322 -15.55 -17.58 -0.44
N ILE A 323 -16.24 -18.68 -0.71
CA ILE A 323 -17.68 -18.80 -0.46
C ILE A 323 -17.99 -18.70 1.04
N PHE A 324 -17.21 -19.38 1.89
CA PHE A 324 -17.41 -19.33 3.35
C PHE A 324 -17.21 -17.93 3.92
N ILE A 325 -16.23 -17.18 3.41
CA ILE A 325 -16.00 -15.78 3.81
C ILE A 325 -17.13 -14.88 3.32
N ALA A 326 -17.57 -15.04 2.06
CA ALA A 326 -18.62 -14.20 1.49
C ALA A 326 -20.01 -14.43 2.10
N ALA A 327 -20.27 -15.65 2.60
CA ALA A 327 -21.57 -16.05 3.13
C ALA A 327 -21.71 -15.87 4.64
N ASP A 328 -20.69 -15.34 5.34
CA ASP A 328 -20.66 -15.18 6.81
C ASP A 328 -21.14 -16.44 7.56
N ILE A 329 -20.86 -17.62 7.00
CA ILE A 329 -21.35 -18.90 7.53
C ILE A 329 -20.85 -19.12 8.96
N PHE A 330 -19.66 -18.61 9.27
CA PHE A 330 -19.12 -18.67 10.62
C PHE A 330 -19.91 -17.82 11.62
N ALA A 331 -20.51 -16.69 11.21
CA ALA A 331 -21.39 -15.90 12.06
C ALA A 331 -22.74 -16.61 12.30
N LEU A 332 -23.23 -17.40 11.33
CA LEU A 332 -24.45 -18.20 11.48
C LEU A 332 -24.24 -19.39 12.44
N ILE A 333 -23.07 -20.03 12.39
CA ILE A 333 -22.70 -21.16 13.27
C ILE A 333 -22.42 -20.69 14.70
N THR A 334 -21.98 -19.44 14.89
CA THR A 334 -21.69 -18.86 16.21
C THR A 334 -22.87 -18.14 16.84
N ARG A 335 -23.99 -17.94 16.11
CA ARG A 335 -25.22 -17.35 16.65
C ARG A 335 -25.92 -18.35 17.56
N LYS A 336 -25.44 -18.47 18.79
CA LYS A 336 -26.17 -18.98 19.94
C LYS A 336 -26.08 -17.97 21.08
#